data_AF-A0A7T1MNF9-F1
#
_entry.id   AF-A0A7T1MNF9-F1
#
_cell.length_a   1.000
_cell.length_b   1.000
_cell.length_c   1.000
_cell.angle_alpha   90.00
_cell.angle_beta   90.00
_cell.angle_gamma   90.00
#
_symmetry.space_group_name_H-M   'P 1'
#
loop_
_entity.id
_entity.type
_entity.pdbx_description
1 polymer ?
#
loop_
_entity_poly.entity_id
_entity_poly.type
_entity_poly.pdbx_seq_one_letter_code
_entity_poly.pdbx_strand_id
1 'polypeptide(L)'
;MATRRFAVQLPGFLQSVSPDLLLVLVAYALIAGAYLVAVPLLLYAWMIKRWTVMGKLERFGVYGLVFLFFPGLILFAPFINLRMAGQGDVLS
;
A
#
# COMPACT_ATOMS: atom_id res chain seq x y z
N MET A 1 -38.96 24.45 13.74
CA MET A 1 -38.29 23.22 13.27
C MET A 1 -36.78 23.49 13.27
N ALA A 2 -36.05 23.02 14.28
CA ALA A 2 -34.64 23.35 14.47
C ALA A 2 -33.75 22.28 13.82
N THR A 3 -33.03 22.67 12.78
CA THR A 3 -32.02 21.82 12.12
C THR A 3 -30.84 21.64 13.08
N ARG A 4 -30.78 20.51 13.79
CA ARG A 4 -29.56 20.13 14.51
C ARG A 4 -28.47 19.87 13.48
N ARG A 5 -27.55 20.83 13.34
CA ARG A 5 -26.29 20.60 12.65
C ARG A 5 -25.49 19.63 13.50
N PHE A 6 -25.38 18.39 13.05
CA PHE A 6 -24.41 17.43 13.58
C PHE A 6 -23.02 17.90 13.12
N ALA A 7 -22.49 18.92 13.80
CA ALA A 7 -21.09 19.24 13.70
C ALA A 7 -20.33 18.12 14.42
N VAL A 8 -19.54 17.35 13.67
CA VAL A 8 -18.61 16.41 14.26
C VAL A 8 -17.58 17.24 15.02
N GLN A 9 -17.67 17.22 16.35
CA GLN A 9 -16.71 17.90 17.21
C GLN A 9 -15.37 17.17 17.07
N LEU A 10 -14.38 17.83 16.48
CA LEU A 10 -13.03 17.27 16.41
C LEU A 10 -12.39 17.23 17.81
N PRO A 11 -11.60 16.19 18.14
CA PRO A 11 -10.81 16.13 19.37
C PRO A 11 -10.03 17.44 19.63
N GLY A 12 -9.92 17.85 20.89
CA GLY A 12 -9.38 19.18 21.25
C GLY A 12 -7.99 19.48 20.69
N PHE A 13 -7.10 18.49 20.60
CA PHE A 13 -5.75 18.67 20.04
C PHE A 13 -5.74 18.86 18.51
N LEU A 14 -6.79 18.45 17.81
CA LEU A 14 -6.96 18.73 16.37
C LEU A 14 -7.54 20.12 16.14
N GLN A 15 -8.26 20.69 17.11
CA GLN A 15 -8.76 22.07 17.02
C GLN A 15 -7.66 23.12 17.16
N SER A 16 -6.55 22.79 17.82
CA SER A 16 -5.40 23.69 17.94
C SER A 16 -4.52 23.77 16.69
N VAL A 17 -4.77 22.90 15.70
CA VAL A 17 -4.02 22.86 14.43
C VAL A 17 -4.79 23.61 13.36
N SER A 18 -4.11 24.41 12.54
CA SER A 18 -4.77 25.12 11.44
C SER A 18 -5.40 24.14 10.44
N PRO A 19 -6.61 24.41 9.91
CA PRO A 19 -7.28 23.53 8.95
C PRO A 19 -6.43 23.23 7.70
N ASP A 20 -5.67 24.22 7.22
CA ASP A 20 -4.78 24.06 6.07
C ASP A 20 -3.68 23.04 6.35
N LEU A 21 -3.10 23.08 7.56
CA LEU A 21 -2.07 22.12 7.97
C LEU A 21 -2.66 20.72 8.11
N LEU A 22 -3.88 20.58 8.65
CA LEU A 22 -4.58 19.30 8.71
C LEU A 22 -4.79 18.71 7.30
N LEU A 23 -5.19 19.53 6.33
CA LEU A 23 -5.38 19.08 4.95
C LEU A 23 -4.06 18.59 4.34
N VAL A 24 -2.98 19.35 4.54
CA VAL A 24 -1.64 18.97 4.08
C VAL A 24 -1.19 17.65 4.72
N LEU A 25 -1.36 17.48 6.04
CA LEU A 25 -1.00 16.25 6.74
C LEU A 25 -1.78 15.04 6.20
N VAL A 26 -3.09 15.19 5.98
CA VAL A 26 -3.90 14.12 5.38
C VAL A 26 -3.40 13.78 3.98
N ALA A 27 -3.10 14.79 3.14
CA ALA A 27 -2.58 14.56 1.81
C ALA A 27 -1.25 13.78 1.84
N TYR A 28 -0.30 14.20 2.67
CA TYR A 28 0.98 13.49 2.83
C TYR A 28 0.80 12.09 3.42
N ALA A 29 -0.10 11.91 4.37
CA ALA A 29 -0.40 10.59 4.93
C ALA A 29 -0.99 9.63 3.88
N LEU A 30 -1.87 10.12 3.01
CA LEU A 30 -2.42 9.34 1.91
C LEU A 30 -1.34 8.98 0.88
N ILE A 31 -0.50 9.94 0.50
CA ILE A 31 0.62 9.69 -0.43
C ILE A 31 1.61 8.70 0.17
N ALA A 32 2.00 8.89 1.43
CA ALA A 32 2.92 8.00 2.13
C ALA A 32 2.30 6.60 2.31
N GLY A 33 1.02 6.51 2.66
CA GLY A 33 0.30 5.24 2.77
C GLY A 33 0.20 4.52 1.43
N ALA A 34 -0.06 5.24 0.33
CA ALA A 34 -0.03 4.67 -1.01
C ALA A 34 1.37 4.15 -1.39
N TYR A 35 2.41 4.94 -1.13
CA TYR A 35 3.79 4.64 -1.47
C TYR A 35 4.39 3.50 -0.65
N LEU A 36 4.16 3.48 0.66
CA LEU A 36 4.76 2.51 1.58
C LEU A 36 3.91 1.25 1.78
N VAL A 37 2.60 1.30 1.53
CA VAL A 37 1.68 0.18 1.85
C VAL A 37 0.87 -0.25 0.64
N ALA A 38 0.01 0.61 0.10
CA ALA A 38 -0.98 0.16 -0.88
C ALA A 38 -0.35 -0.36 -2.18
N VAL A 39 0.55 0.42 -2.80
CA VAL A 39 1.21 0.02 -4.05
C VAL A 39 2.15 -1.18 -3.84
N PRO A 40 3.00 -1.23 -2.80
CA PRO A 40 3.81 -2.41 -2.50
C PRO A 40 3.01 -3.71 -2.37
N LEU A 41 1.88 -3.68 -1.63
CA LEU A 41 1.04 -4.87 -1.45
C LEU A 41 0.36 -5.31 -2.76
N LEU A 42 -0.12 -4.35 -3.57
CA LEU A 42 -0.65 -4.64 -4.90
C LEU A 42 0.41 -5.23 -5.82
N LEU A 43 1.65 -4.71 -5.77
CA LEU A 43 2.76 -5.20 -6.56
C LEU A 43 3.16 -6.62 -6.14
N TYR A 44 3.21 -6.92 -4.84
CA TYR A 44 3.38 -8.29 -4.35
C TYR A 44 2.28 -9.22 -4.88
N ALA A 45 1.01 -8.82 -4.76
CA ALA A 45 -0.12 -9.62 -5.25
C ALA A 45 -0.06 -9.88 -6.77
N TRP A 46 0.39 -8.89 -7.54
CA TRP A 46 0.60 -9.02 -8.99
C TRP A 46 1.74 -9.98 -9.31
N MET A 47 2.91 -9.78 -8.69
CA MET A 47 4.10 -10.61 -8.93
C MET A 47 3.84 -12.06 -8.55
N ILE A 48 3.21 -12.34 -7.40
CA ILE A 48 2.85 -13.70 -6.96
C ILE A 48 2.08 -14.45 -8.06
N LYS A 49 1.12 -13.79 -8.71
CA LYS A 49 0.24 -14.43 -9.71
C LYS A 49 0.92 -14.65 -11.05
N ARG A 50 1.83 -13.76 -11.46
CA ARG A 50 2.26 -13.67 -12.86
C ARG A 50 3.75 -13.84 -13.10
N TRP A 51 4.59 -13.92 -12.06
CA TRP A 51 6.04 -13.90 -12.21
C TRP A 51 6.59 -14.85 -13.28
N THR A 52 6.06 -16.07 -13.37
CA THR A 52 6.51 -17.12 -14.29
C THR A 52 6.01 -16.95 -15.74
N VAL A 53 4.96 -16.16 -15.95
CA VAL A 53 4.32 -15.94 -17.25
C VAL A 53 4.55 -14.53 -17.81
N MET A 54 5.24 -13.66 -17.08
CA MET A 54 5.53 -12.27 -17.48
C MET A 54 6.39 -12.20 -18.75
N GLY A 55 5.94 -11.38 -19.71
CA GLY A 55 6.71 -11.04 -20.91
C GLY A 55 7.88 -10.08 -20.62
N LYS A 56 8.75 -9.84 -21.61
CA LYS A 56 9.97 -9.02 -21.47
C LYS A 56 9.69 -7.57 -21.05
N LEU A 57 8.70 -6.93 -21.67
CA LEU A 57 8.31 -5.54 -21.37
C LEU A 57 7.64 -5.43 -19.99
N GLU A 58 6.76 -6.37 -19.67
CA GLU A 58 6.08 -6.43 -18.37
C GLU A 58 7.11 -6.59 -17.24
N ARG A 59 8.06 -7.52 -17.40
CA ARG A 59 9.12 -7.76 -16.42
C ARG A 59 10.03 -6.54 -16.25
N PHE A 60 10.37 -5.83 -17.33
CA PHE A 60 11.12 -4.57 -17.24
C PHE A 60 10.37 -3.51 -16.43
N GLY A 61 9.08 -3.30 -16.71
CA GLY A 61 8.25 -2.36 -15.95
C GLY A 61 8.13 -2.73 -14.47
N VAL A 62 7.94 -4.03 -14.18
CA VAL A 62 7.88 -4.53 -12.80
C VAL A 62 9.19 -4.29 -12.05
N TYR A 63 10.36 -4.48 -12.66
CA TYR A 63 11.63 -4.15 -12.03
C TYR A 63 11.76 -2.66 -11.70
N GLY A 64 11.32 -1.78 -12.61
CA GLY A 64 11.27 -0.34 -12.34
C GLY A 64 10.36 0.00 -11.16
N LEU A 65 9.18 -0.62 -11.09
CA LEU A 65 8.25 -0.43 -9.98
C LEU A 65 8.80 -0.97 -8.66
N VAL A 66 9.44 -2.14 -8.68
CA VAL A 66 10.09 -2.71 -7.48
C VAL A 66 11.17 -1.77 -6.96
N PHE A 67 11.96 -1.15 -7.85
CA PHE A 67 12.97 -0.17 -7.44
C PHE A 67 12.34 1.11 -6.87
N LEU A 68 11.32 1.65 -7.53
CA LEU A 68 10.62 2.86 -7.10
C LEU A 68 9.95 2.70 -5.72
N PHE A 69 9.34 1.54 -5.47
CA PHE A 69 8.59 1.23 -4.24
C PHE A 69 9.37 0.31 -3.29
N PHE A 70 10.68 0.17 -3.48
CA PHE A 70 11.54 -0.68 -2.67
C PHE A 70 11.41 -0.44 -1.16
N PRO A 71 11.37 0.83 -0.67
CA PRO A 71 11.21 1.10 0.76
C PRO A 71 9.90 0.55 1.34
N GLY A 72 8.83 0.50 0.56
CA GLY A 72 7.58 -0.09 0.99
C GLY A 72 7.62 -1.63 0.93
N LEU A 73 8.21 -2.20 -0.11
CA LEU A 73 8.32 -3.66 -0.26
C LEU A 73 9.11 -4.30 0.89
N ILE A 74 10.22 -3.70 1.30
CA ILE A 74 11.07 -4.26 2.37
C ILE A 74 10.36 -4.31 3.74
N LEU A 75 9.38 -3.43 3.99
CA LEU A 75 8.56 -3.47 5.22
C LEU A 75 7.72 -4.75 5.30
N PHE A 76 7.27 -5.27 4.15
CA PHE A 76 6.42 -6.46 4.08
C PHE A 76 7.19 -7.75 3.79
N ALA A 77 8.44 -7.65 3.35
CA ALA A 77 9.31 -8.79 3.06
C ALA A 77 9.34 -9.89 4.14
N PRO A 78 9.40 -9.60 5.47
CA PRO A 78 9.43 -10.67 6.47
C PRO A 78 8.07 -11.38 6.67
N PHE A 79 6.96 -10.80 6.20
CA PHE A 79 5.62 -11.34 6.43
C PHE A 79 5.07 -12.13 5.24
N ILE A 80 5.63 -11.96 4.05
CA ILE A 80 5.13 -12.58 2.82
C ILE A 80 5.98 -13.80 2.46
N ASN A 81 5.37 -14.99 2.45
CA ASN A 81 6.01 -16.21 1.98
C ASN A 81 5.69 -16.45 0.50
N LEU A 82 6.71 -16.44 -0.35
CA LEU A 82 6.59 -16.62 -1.80
C LEU A 82 6.97 -18.03 -2.27
N ARG A 83 7.10 -18.99 -1.34
CA ARG A 83 7.41 -20.38 -1.70
C ARG A 83 6.29 -20.94 -2.58
N MET A 84 6.66 -21.67 -3.63
CA MET A 84 5.71 -22.38 -4.46
C MET A 84 4.86 -23.33 -3.60
N ALA A 85 3.56 -23.06 -3.49
CA ALA A 85 2.61 -23.98 -2.90
C ALA A 85 2.42 -25.17 -3.87
N GLY A 86 2.56 -26.40 -3.38
CA GLY A 86 2.32 -27.62 -4.15
C GLY A 86 3.55 -28.33 -4.73
N GLN A 87 4.78 -27.88 -4.48
CA GLN A 87 5.98 -28.64 -4.89
C GLN A 87 6.26 -29.88 -4.02
N GLY A 88 5.41 -30.16 -3.01
CA GLY A 88 5.51 -31.32 -2.12
C GLY A 88 4.44 -32.41 -2.32
N ASP A 89 3.38 -32.16 -3.09
CA ASP A 89 2.19 -33.04 -3.15
C ASP A 89 2.22 -34.04 -4.32
N VAL A 90 3.36 -34.21 -4.99
CA VAL A 90 3.53 -35.16 -6.11
C VAL A 90 4.02 -36.55 -5.68
N LEU A 91 4.02 -36.86 -4.38
CA LEU A 91 4.52 -38.13 -3.82
C LEU A 91 3.54 -38.85 -2.86
N SER A 92 2.23 -38.56 -2.89
CA SER A 92 1.21 -39.32 -2.15
C SER A 92 0.24 -40.04 -3.07
#